data_AF-A0A382TTB5-F1
#
_entry.id   AF-A0A382TTB5-F1
#
_cell.length_a   1.000
_cell.length_b   1.000
_cell.length_c   1.000
_cell.angle_alpha   90.00
_cell.angle_beta   90.00
_cell.angle_gamma   90.00
#
_symmetry.space_group_name_H-M   'P 1'
#
loop_
_entity.id
_entity.type
_entity.pdbx_description
1 polymer ?
#
loop_
_entity_poly.entity_id
_entity_poly.type
_entity_poly.pdbx_seq_one_letter_code
_entity_poly.pdbx_strand_id
1 'polypeptide(L)'
;MPIHSNPDLVAESGHLEHWNRPGQRRNSFHNLHRIVRYGFSLRASKVLELSSCNDARIAELDSVQNLCNSGIFSAMVVLRDDQLAYEQYAPDFSADQAHTIMSITKTMIHLIIGRCVESSLIDLSATVWDYLPEIGSGYADATIQDVLDMNVVNDYSEN
;
A
#
# COMPACT_ATOMS: atom_id res chain seq x y z
N MET A 1 18.99 -32.84 -6.45
CA MET A 1 19.26 -31.56 -7.15
C MET A 1 19.70 -30.54 -6.11
N PRO A 2 20.63 -29.63 -6.42
CA PRO A 2 20.97 -28.55 -5.50
C PRO A 2 19.77 -27.60 -5.32
N ILE A 3 19.57 -27.11 -4.10
CA ILE A 3 18.53 -26.16 -3.72
C ILE A 3 19.24 -24.87 -3.30
N HIS A 4 18.74 -23.73 -3.76
CA HIS A 4 19.26 -22.41 -3.42
C HIS A 4 18.11 -21.53 -2.94
N SER A 5 18.41 -20.56 -2.07
CA SER A 5 17.43 -19.58 -1.61
C SER A 5 16.99 -18.64 -2.74
N ASN A 6 15.74 -18.18 -2.73
CA ASN A 6 15.27 -17.16 -3.66
C ASN A 6 15.93 -15.81 -3.31
N PRO A 7 16.79 -15.25 -4.18
CA PRO A 7 17.52 -14.01 -3.88
C PRO A 7 16.60 -12.82 -3.65
N ASP A 8 15.40 -12.80 -4.24
CA ASP A 8 14.44 -11.72 -4.03
C ASP A 8 13.91 -11.67 -2.60
N LEU A 9 13.85 -12.81 -1.90
CA LEU A 9 13.22 -12.95 -0.59
C LEU A 9 14.20 -13.01 0.58
N VAL A 10 15.50 -12.99 0.32
CA VAL A 10 16.53 -13.07 1.36
C VAL A 10 17.16 -11.70 1.56
N ALA A 11 17.15 -11.24 2.82
CA ALA A 11 17.94 -10.11 3.25
C ALA A 11 19.41 -10.54 3.43
N GLU A 12 20.34 -9.76 2.89
CA GLU A 12 21.77 -9.91 3.19
C GLU A 12 22.10 -9.11 4.45
N SER A 13 23.16 -9.48 5.17
CA SER A 13 23.55 -8.77 6.39
C SER A 13 23.77 -7.27 6.10
N GLY A 14 23.05 -6.40 6.80
CA GLY A 14 23.12 -4.94 6.62
C GLY A 14 22.40 -4.40 5.37
N HIS A 15 21.63 -5.24 4.67
CA HIS A 15 20.91 -4.85 3.46
C HIS A 15 19.44 -5.28 3.52
N LEU A 16 18.59 -4.48 2.87
CA LEU A 16 17.22 -4.88 2.58
C LEU A 16 17.21 -6.11 1.66
N GLU A 17 16.08 -6.84 1.67
CA GLU A 17 15.80 -7.86 0.68
C GLU A 17 16.01 -7.29 -0.73
N HIS A 18 16.48 -8.14 -1.64
CA HIS A 18 16.86 -7.71 -2.99
C HIS A 18 15.74 -6.94 -3.70
N TRP A 19 14.47 -7.31 -3.49
CA TRP A 19 13.32 -6.59 -4.04
C TRP A 19 13.26 -5.11 -3.62
N ASN A 20 13.75 -4.74 -2.43
CA ASN A 20 13.65 -3.38 -1.88
C ASN A 20 14.97 -2.58 -1.97
N ARG A 21 16.01 -3.12 -2.63
CA ARG A 21 17.27 -2.40 -2.85
C ARG A 21 17.11 -1.29 -3.91
N PRO A 22 17.80 -0.13 -3.78
CA PRO A 22 17.59 1.02 -4.68
C PRO A 22 17.63 0.71 -6.18
N GLY A 23 18.55 -0.15 -6.64
CA GLY A 23 18.68 -0.50 -8.06
C GLY A 23 17.55 -1.38 -8.62
N GLN A 24 16.87 -2.14 -7.75
CA GLN A 24 15.81 -3.09 -8.14
C GLN A 24 14.41 -2.58 -7.76
N ARG A 25 14.33 -1.66 -6.80
CA ARG A 25 13.09 -1.22 -6.14
C ARG A 25 11.99 -0.81 -7.10
N ARG A 26 12.31 -0.04 -8.15
CA ARG A 26 11.33 0.42 -9.16
C ARG A 26 10.63 -0.77 -9.80
N ASN A 27 11.40 -1.67 -10.41
CA ASN A 27 10.87 -2.87 -11.05
C ASN A 27 10.11 -3.76 -10.04
N SER A 28 10.62 -3.89 -8.82
CA SER A 28 9.93 -4.65 -7.77
C SER A 28 8.61 -4.03 -7.36
N PHE A 29 8.53 -2.70 -7.24
CA PHE A 29 7.29 -2.03 -6.82
C PHE A 29 6.20 -2.17 -7.88
N HIS A 30 6.58 -2.21 -9.15
CA HIS A 30 5.73 -2.50 -10.30
C HIS A 30 5.32 -3.98 -10.41
N ASN A 31 5.95 -4.88 -9.64
CA ASN A 31 5.77 -6.33 -9.75
C ASN A 31 5.64 -7.05 -8.40
N LEU A 32 5.45 -6.33 -7.29
CA LEU A 32 5.61 -6.89 -5.95
C LEU A 32 4.64 -8.05 -5.70
N HIS A 33 3.43 -7.96 -6.29
CA HIS A 33 2.40 -9.00 -6.28
C HIS A 33 2.84 -10.35 -6.90
N ARG A 34 3.95 -10.37 -7.65
CA ARG A 34 4.56 -11.57 -8.25
C ARG A 34 5.80 -12.04 -7.50
N ILE A 35 6.37 -11.19 -6.66
CA ILE A 35 7.64 -11.42 -5.95
C ILE A 35 7.37 -12.00 -4.56
N VAL A 36 6.38 -11.45 -3.85
CA VAL A 36 6.09 -11.83 -2.46
C VAL A 36 5.74 -13.31 -2.34
N ARG A 37 6.26 -13.95 -1.28
CA ARG A 37 6.00 -15.36 -1.00
C ARG A 37 4.53 -15.65 -0.73
N TYR A 38 3.87 -14.73 -0.03
CA TYR A 38 2.46 -14.82 0.32
C TYR A 38 1.77 -13.57 -0.21
N GLY A 39 0.80 -13.78 -1.08
CA GLY A 39 0.02 -12.73 -1.70
C GLY A 39 -1.41 -13.20 -1.89
N PHE A 40 -2.34 -12.27 -1.78
CA PHE A 40 -3.74 -12.49 -2.06
C PHE A 40 -4.26 -11.29 -2.85
N SER A 41 -5.10 -11.53 -3.84
CA SER A 41 -5.66 -10.48 -4.70
C SER A 41 -7.17 -10.60 -4.73
N LEU A 42 -7.84 -9.49 -4.46
CA LEU A 42 -9.28 -9.34 -4.57
C LEU A 42 -9.58 -8.33 -5.68
N ARG A 43 -10.62 -8.60 -6.46
CA ARG A 43 -11.14 -7.67 -7.47
C ARG A 43 -12.63 -7.44 -7.23
N ALA A 44 -13.08 -6.23 -7.48
CA ALA A 44 -14.50 -5.92 -7.41
C ALA A 44 -15.28 -6.70 -8.48
N SER A 45 -16.49 -7.17 -8.15
CA SER A 45 -17.39 -7.82 -9.11
C SER A 45 -18.10 -6.81 -10.03
N LYS A 46 -18.04 -5.52 -9.69
CA LYS A 46 -18.57 -4.40 -10.46
C LYS A 46 -17.49 -3.32 -10.57
N VAL A 47 -17.44 -2.65 -11.71
CA VAL A 47 -16.47 -1.58 -12.00
C VAL A 47 -17.24 -0.30 -12.30
N LEU A 48 -16.73 0.82 -11.81
CA LEU A 48 -17.19 2.15 -12.19
C LEU A 48 -16.43 2.57 -13.44
N GLU A 49 -17.14 2.88 -14.52
CA GLU A 49 -16.55 3.47 -15.71
C GLU A 49 -16.32 4.97 -15.48
N LEU A 50 -15.10 5.44 -15.76
CA LEU A 50 -14.75 6.85 -15.62
C LEU A 50 -15.02 7.57 -16.94
N SER A 51 -15.65 8.75 -16.86
CA SER A 51 -15.77 9.65 -18.00
C SER A 51 -14.52 10.53 -18.11
N SER A 52 -14.15 10.98 -19.30
CA SER A 52 -12.99 11.86 -19.47
C SER A 52 -13.43 13.33 -19.50
N CYS A 53 -12.74 14.19 -18.75
CA CYS A 53 -12.95 15.65 -18.80
C CYS A 53 -11.69 16.46 -19.13
N ASN A 54 -10.49 15.86 -19.06
CA ASN A 54 -9.20 16.41 -19.49
C ASN A 54 -8.99 17.91 -19.17
N ASP A 55 -8.41 18.20 -18.02
CA ASP A 55 -8.05 19.55 -17.59
C ASP A 55 -6.57 19.84 -17.88
N ALA A 56 -6.30 20.42 -19.05
CA ALA A 56 -4.93 20.70 -19.52
C ALA A 56 -4.11 21.59 -18.55
N ARG A 57 -4.78 22.41 -17.73
CA ARG A 57 -4.13 23.29 -16.75
C ARG A 57 -3.32 22.51 -15.71
N ILE A 58 -3.69 21.24 -15.44
CA ILE A 58 -2.94 20.37 -14.52
C ILE A 58 -1.56 20.05 -15.09
N ALA A 59 -1.47 19.76 -16.40
CA ALA A 59 -0.21 19.46 -17.09
C ALA A 59 0.72 20.68 -17.18
N GLU A 60 0.16 21.89 -17.17
CA GLU A 60 0.89 23.16 -17.25
C GLU A 60 1.55 23.57 -15.92
N LEU A 61 1.18 22.93 -14.80
CA LEU A 61 1.78 23.24 -13.50
C LEU A 61 3.23 22.73 -13.44
N ASP A 62 4.17 23.63 -13.14
CA ASP A 62 5.60 23.30 -12.98
C ASP A 62 5.82 22.15 -11.99
N SER A 63 5.04 22.10 -10.90
CA SER A 63 5.14 21.03 -9.89
C SER A 63 4.74 19.66 -10.45
N VAL A 64 3.72 19.61 -11.31
CA VAL A 64 3.28 18.38 -11.97
C VAL A 64 4.32 17.94 -12.99
N GLN A 65 4.83 18.85 -13.80
CA GLN A 65 5.90 18.55 -14.76
C GLN A 65 7.15 18.03 -14.05
N ASN A 66 7.58 18.69 -12.97
CA ASN A 66 8.75 18.26 -12.19
C ASN A 66 8.55 16.87 -11.57
N LEU A 67 7.36 16.57 -11.05
CA LEU A 67 7.05 15.26 -10.51
C LEU A 67 7.05 14.19 -11.61
N CYS A 68 6.31 14.43 -12.70
CA CYS A 68 6.10 13.44 -13.76
C CYS A 68 7.34 13.18 -14.62
N ASN A 69 8.25 14.14 -14.72
CA ASN A 69 9.53 13.97 -15.42
C ASN A 69 10.64 13.36 -14.54
N SER A 70 10.37 13.11 -13.26
CA SER A 70 11.35 12.50 -12.35
C SER A 70 11.61 11.03 -12.69
N GLY A 71 12.86 10.58 -12.62
CA GLY A 71 13.23 9.17 -12.87
C GLY A 71 12.61 8.16 -11.90
N ILE A 72 12.06 8.62 -10.77
CA ILE A 72 11.34 7.78 -9.79
C ILE A 72 9.82 7.80 -9.99
N PHE A 73 9.29 8.61 -10.91
CA PHE A 73 7.86 8.70 -11.19
C PHE A 73 7.31 7.38 -11.77
N SER A 74 6.10 6.99 -11.39
CA SER A 74 5.42 5.81 -11.98
C SER A 74 4.08 6.19 -12.60
N ALA A 75 3.21 6.85 -11.84
CA ALA A 75 1.92 7.30 -12.33
C ALA A 75 1.39 8.47 -11.49
N MET A 76 0.55 9.30 -12.11
CA MET A 76 -0.30 10.29 -11.46
C MET A 76 -1.66 10.26 -12.15
N VAL A 77 -2.72 10.24 -11.35
CA VAL A 77 -4.10 10.27 -11.82
C VAL A 77 -4.86 11.29 -10.95
N VAL A 78 -5.64 12.15 -11.59
CA VAL A 78 -6.49 13.15 -10.93
C VAL A 78 -7.92 12.92 -11.37
N LEU A 79 -8.78 12.64 -10.39
CA LEU A 79 -10.22 12.50 -10.58
C LEU A 79 -10.96 13.68 -9.97
N ARG A 80 -12.05 14.09 -10.62
CA ARG A 80 -13.10 14.92 -10.04
C ARG A 80 -14.41 14.16 -10.18
N ASP A 81 -14.95 13.69 -9.06
CA ASP A 81 -16.07 12.76 -9.05
C ASP A 81 -15.76 11.49 -9.86
N ASP A 82 -16.55 11.17 -10.88
CA ASP A 82 -16.34 10.07 -11.83
C ASP A 82 -15.59 10.50 -13.10
N GLN A 83 -15.03 11.71 -13.11
CA GLN A 83 -14.35 12.29 -14.27
C GLN A 83 -12.83 12.24 -14.14
N LEU A 84 -12.18 11.67 -15.14
CA LEU A 84 -10.74 11.66 -15.33
C LEU A 84 -10.27 13.00 -15.87
N ALA A 85 -9.73 13.82 -14.97
CA ALA A 85 -9.26 15.17 -15.27
C ALA A 85 -7.81 15.17 -15.78
N TYR A 86 -6.98 14.26 -15.29
CA TYR A 86 -5.59 14.14 -15.72
C TYR A 86 -5.05 12.75 -15.42
N GLU A 87 -4.24 12.20 -16.32
CA GLU A 87 -3.43 11.02 -16.07
C GLU A 87 -2.10 11.13 -16.80
N GLN A 88 -1.03 10.67 -16.16
CA GLN A 88 0.26 10.47 -16.79
C GLN A 88 0.92 9.24 -16.18
N TYR A 89 1.61 8.48 -17.03
CA TYR A 89 2.31 7.27 -16.65
C TYR A 89 3.76 7.33 -17.13
N ALA A 90 4.66 6.68 -16.39
CA ALA A 90 6.04 6.52 -16.81
C ALA A 90 6.15 5.58 -18.02
N PRO A 91 7.21 5.68 -18.84
CA PRO A 91 7.36 4.85 -20.05
C PRO A 91 7.33 3.33 -19.82
N ASP A 92 7.66 2.87 -18.60
CA ASP A 92 7.72 1.48 -18.18
C ASP A 92 6.57 1.07 -17.24
N PHE A 93 5.52 1.89 -17.11
CA PHE A 93 4.37 1.62 -16.26
C PHE A 93 3.06 1.93 -17.00
N SER A 94 2.16 0.96 -17.16
CA SER A 94 0.87 1.16 -17.85
C SER A 94 -0.29 1.40 -16.88
N ALA A 95 -1.39 1.94 -17.39
CA ALA A 95 -2.60 2.25 -16.61
C ALA A 95 -3.25 1.03 -15.92
N ASP A 96 -3.05 -0.17 -16.47
CA ASP A 96 -3.58 -1.44 -15.96
C ASP A 96 -2.58 -2.23 -15.09
N GLN A 97 -1.38 -1.68 -14.89
CA GLN A 97 -0.33 -2.34 -14.10
C GLN A 97 -0.49 -2.07 -12.60
N ALA A 98 -0.30 -3.12 -11.78
CA ALA A 98 -0.31 -2.98 -10.34
C ALA A 98 0.97 -2.31 -9.82
N HIS A 99 0.82 -1.40 -8.86
CA HIS A 99 1.92 -0.80 -8.11
C HIS A 99 1.72 -1.09 -6.62
N THR A 100 2.79 -1.43 -5.89
CA THR A 100 2.71 -1.48 -4.43
C THR A 100 2.39 -0.10 -3.86
N ILE A 101 1.38 -0.01 -3.00
CA ILE A 101 0.97 1.25 -2.37
C ILE A 101 1.53 1.40 -0.94
N MET A 102 2.36 0.44 -0.51
CA MET A 102 2.97 0.41 0.83
C MET A 102 1.96 0.72 1.94
N SER A 103 2.28 1.66 2.83
CA SER A 103 1.44 2.01 3.98
C SER A 103 0.07 2.61 3.62
N ILE A 104 -0.20 3.00 2.37
CA ILE A 104 -1.56 3.39 1.95
C ILE A 104 -2.53 2.22 2.20
N THR A 105 -2.06 0.97 2.16
CA THR A 105 -2.83 -0.24 2.50
C THR A 105 -3.54 -0.13 3.86
N LYS A 106 -2.95 0.59 4.84
CA LYS A 106 -3.56 0.79 6.17
C LYS A 106 -4.90 1.51 6.11
N THR A 107 -5.13 2.38 5.11
CA THR A 107 -6.43 3.05 4.90
C THR A 107 -7.52 2.06 4.53
N MET A 108 -7.21 1.02 3.76
CA MET A 108 -8.16 -0.05 3.42
C MET A 108 -8.57 -0.84 4.65
N ILE A 109 -7.63 -1.07 5.59
CA ILE A 109 -7.95 -1.72 6.87
C ILE A 109 -8.92 -0.88 7.68
N HIS A 110 -8.75 0.45 7.75
CA HIS A 110 -9.69 1.33 8.44
C HIS A 110 -11.11 1.24 7.87
N LEU A 111 -11.26 1.17 6.54
CA LEU A 111 -12.57 0.96 5.91
C LEU A 111 -13.20 -0.37 6.30
N ILE A 112 -12.43 -1.45 6.36
CA ILE A 112 -12.92 -2.77 6.78
C ILE A 112 -13.34 -2.74 8.25
N ILE A 113 -12.51 -2.18 9.13
CA ILE A 113 -12.80 -2.06 10.56
C ILE A 113 -14.06 -1.22 10.79
N GLY A 114 -14.23 -0.11 10.06
CA GLY A 114 -15.45 0.71 10.13
C GLY A 114 -16.72 -0.12 9.89
N ARG A 115 -16.71 -1.02 8.89
CA ARG A 115 -17.83 -1.94 8.63
C ARG A 115 -18.04 -2.96 9.75
N CYS A 116 -16.96 -3.46 10.34
CA CYS A 116 -17.03 -4.37 11.48
C CYS A 116 -17.63 -3.69 12.72
N VAL A 117 -17.25 -2.44 12.99
CA VAL A 117 -17.81 -1.62 14.09
C VAL A 117 -19.30 -1.37 13.87
N GLU A 118 -19.70 -0.94 12.67
CA GLU A 118 -21.12 -0.77 12.31
C GLU A 118 -21.93 -2.06 12.46
N SER A 119 -21.29 -3.22 12.24
CA SER A 119 -21.90 -4.55 12.37
C SER A 119 -21.79 -5.13 13.79
N SER A 120 -21.28 -4.36 14.75
CA SER A 120 -21.01 -4.79 16.14
C SER A 120 -20.12 -6.04 16.25
N LEU A 121 -19.25 -6.27 15.26
CA LEU A 121 -18.25 -7.33 15.27
C LEU A 121 -16.95 -6.90 15.96
N ILE A 122 -16.70 -5.58 16.02
CA ILE A 122 -15.57 -4.98 16.71
C ILE A 122 -16.10 -3.83 17.59
N ASP A 123 -15.75 -3.90 18.87
CA ASP A 123 -15.84 -2.82 19.86
C ASP A 123 -14.47 -2.13 19.94
N LEU A 124 -14.45 -0.81 19.71
CA LEU A 124 -13.24 0.01 19.74
C LEU A 124 -12.63 0.17 21.13
N SER A 125 -13.45 -0.02 22.18
CA SER A 125 -13.02 0.06 23.58
C SER A 125 -12.49 -1.26 24.14
N ALA A 126 -12.73 -2.36 23.44
CA ALA A 126 -12.15 -3.65 23.78
C ALA A 126 -10.64 -3.65 23.50
N THR A 127 -9.93 -4.53 24.20
CA THR A 127 -8.48 -4.69 24.05
C THR A 127 -8.15 -5.61 22.88
N VAL A 128 -6.92 -5.58 22.37
CA VAL A 128 -6.47 -6.53 21.35
C VAL A 128 -6.58 -7.98 21.87
N TRP A 129 -6.29 -8.20 23.15
CA TRP A 129 -6.39 -9.52 23.79
C TRP A 129 -7.79 -10.12 23.67
N ASP A 130 -8.85 -9.30 23.78
CA ASP A 130 -10.24 -9.77 23.71
C ASP A 130 -10.56 -10.46 22.37
N TYR A 131 -9.86 -10.07 21.29
CA TYR A 131 -10.00 -10.68 19.96
C TYR A 131 -8.90 -11.66 19.60
N LEU A 132 -7.69 -11.47 20.14
CA LEU A 132 -6.50 -12.25 19.80
C LEU A 132 -5.71 -12.62 21.06
N PRO A 133 -6.18 -13.61 21.86
CA PRO A 133 -5.57 -13.96 23.15
C PRO A 133 -4.11 -14.42 23.06
N GLU A 134 -3.66 -14.87 21.89
CA GLU A 134 -2.30 -15.34 21.63
C GLU A 134 -1.29 -14.22 21.25
N ILE A 135 -1.71 -12.96 21.19
CA ILE A 135 -0.90 -11.83 20.68
C ILE A 135 0.35 -11.51 21.52
N GLY A 136 0.39 -11.95 22.79
CA GLY A 136 1.45 -11.63 23.74
C GLY A 136 1.37 -10.18 24.25
N SER A 137 2.25 -9.81 25.17
CA SER A 137 2.10 -8.57 25.96
C SER A 137 2.30 -7.25 25.22
N GLY A 138 2.87 -7.26 24.01
CA GLY A 138 3.24 -6.03 23.30
C GLY A 138 2.04 -5.18 22.84
N TYR A 139 0.92 -5.83 22.53
CA TYR A 139 -0.32 -5.17 22.11
C TYR A 139 -1.53 -5.56 22.96
N ALA A 140 -1.39 -6.57 23.83
CA ALA A 140 -2.51 -7.18 24.56
C ALA A 140 -3.45 -6.16 25.21
N ASP A 141 -2.88 -5.20 25.94
CA ASP A 141 -3.64 -4.24 26.75
C ASP A 141 -4.06 -2.98 25.98
N ALA A 142 -3.59 -2.81 24.74
CA ALA A 142 -3.99 -1.68 23.91
C ALA A 142 -5.45 -1.84 23.50
N THR A 143 -6.21 -0.76 23.54
CA THR A 143 -7.56 -0.78 22.95
C THR A 143 -7.45 -0.89 21.43
N ILE A 144 -8.50 -1.39 20.78
CA ILE A 144 -8.56 -1.38 19.31
C ILE A 144 -8.43 0.06 18.78
N GLN A 145 -9.02 1.05 19.45
CA GLN A 145 -8.87 2.45 19.09
C GLN A 145 -7.40 2.91 19.12
N ASP A 146 -6.67 2.60 20.20
CA ASP A 146 -5.26 2.97 20.32
C ASP A 146 -4.41 2.36 19.19
N VAL A 147 -4.68 1.12 18.79
CA VAL A 147 -3.98 0.48 17.67
C VAL A 147 -4.26 1.20 16.35
N LEU A 148 -5.52 1.56 16.08
CA LEU A 148 -5.91 2.26 14.85
C LEU A 148 -5.29 3.66 14.79
N ASP A 149 -5.19 4.34 15.92
CA ASP A 149 -4.61 5.67 16.05
C ASP A 149 -3.07 5.67 16.12
N MET A 150 -2.43 4.50 15.99
CA MET A 150 -0.98 4.33 16.16
C MET A 150 -0.49 4.80 17.54
N ASN A 151 -1.34 4.73 18.56
CA ASN A 151 -1.08 5.18 19.93
C ASN A 151 -0.65 4.02 20.83
N VAL A 152 0.34 3.25 20.39
CA VAL A 152 0.88 2.10 21.14
C VAL A 152 2.36 2.31 21.38
N VAL A 153 2.78 2.24 22.64
CA VAL A 153 4.21 2.24 22.99
C VAL A 153 4.75 0.85 22.71
N ASN A 154 5.62 0.73 21.72
CA ASN A 154 6.31 -0.50 21.39
C ASN A 154 7.82 -0.25 21.22
N ASP A 155 8.63 -1.30 21.42
CA ASP A 155 10.08 -1.27 21.20
C ASP A 155 10.40 -1.67 19.75
N TYR A 156 9.82 -0.93 18.79
CA TYR A 156 10.04 -1.12 17.36
C TYR A 156 10.77 0.09 16.77
N SER A 157 11.80 -0.16 15.96
CA SER A 157 12.53 0.86 15.20
C SER A 157 12.10 0.81 13.73
N GLU A 158 11.65 1.95 13.19
CA GLU A 158 11.35 2.10 11.75
C GLU A 158 12.58 2.39 10.88
N ASN A 159 13.78 2.45 11.48
CA ASN A 159 15.05 2.74 10.80
C ASN A 159 15.75 1.48 10.26
#